data_AF-A0A838NTQ2-F1
#
_entry.id   AF-A0A838NTQ2-F1
#
_cell.length_a   1.000
_cell.length_b   1.000
_cell.length_c   1.000
_cell.angle_alpha   90.00
_cell.angle_beta   90.00
_cell.angle_gamma   90.00
#
_symmetry.space_group_name_H-M   'P 1'
#
loop_
_entity.id
_entity.type
_entity.pdbx_description
1 polymer ?
#
loop_
_entity_poly.entity_id
_entity_poly.type
_entity_poly.pdbx_seq_one_letter_code
_entity_poly.pdbx_strand_id
1 'polypeptide(L)'
;MPRNLAPHLQSVDLRERILDMAESLLANRGFRGLNMQVLSDQVGIAKGTTYLYFANKQAIAVGVVDRIFHRVLHDLSVIAAGPQTPRDRLTTMLSARVMLRHRALSHFGKQLQPVMDAIRPALHRYRQRHRHEEAAIFAGVVEEGCRTSAFFRRLDPMRTALAMLWATDALLPSYLSANELTDLPAIETEAGALSALLTRGLGPIGSAPTIREKSRPKRRGRATSGLIVAALGALSWVGAPAETVAQPEQSRRIMSVDDRFRFVEAGSPLISPDGRWVLYTQTRLDLAENKRRVTTWLSSTQGRVTSSSCCAARVAERRTRGG
;
A
#
# COMPACT_ATOMS: atom_id res chain seq x y z
N MET A 1 -44.20 10.63 -21.72
CA MET A 1 -43.11 11.28 -22.48
C MET A 1 -41.84 11.17 -21.66
N PRO A 2 -40.79 10.43 -22.09
CA PRO A 2 -39.53 10.45 -21.36
C PRO A 2 -38.85 11.80 -21.57
N ARG A 3 -38.48 12.46 -20.46
CA ARG A 3 -37.66 13.68 -20.48
C ARG A 3 -36.29 13.34 -21.08
N ASN A 4 -35.95 13.98 -22.19
CA ASN A 4 -34.63 13.86 -22.80
C ASN A 4 -33.60 14.53 -21.87
N LEU A 5 -32.89 13.74 -21.09
CA LEU A 5 -31.81 14.21 -20.21
C LEU A 5 -30.63 14.72 -21.06
N ALA A 6 -29.93 15.75 -20.59
CA ALA A 6 -28.79 16.34 -21.29
C ALA A 6 -27.70 15.28 -21.62
N PRO A 7 -26.96 15.40 -22.74
CA PRO A 7 -26.05 14.35 -23.24
C PRO A 7 -25.00 13.89 -22.22
N HIS A 8 -24.49 14.80 -21.39
CA HIS A 8 -23.54 14.49 -20.33
C HIS A 8 -24.17 13.65 -19.21
N LEU A 9 -25.44 13.91 -18.85
CA LEU A 9 -26.18 13.12 -17.87
C LEU A 9 -26.49 11.71 -18.41
N GLN A 10 -26.79 11.57 -19.71
CA GLN A 10 -26.94 10.25 -20.34
C GLN A 10 -25.64 9.46 -20.35
N SER A 11 -24.48 10.12 -20.53
CA SER A 11 -23.17 9.47 -20.52
C SER A 11 -22.75 8.99 -19.13
N VAL A 12 -23.05 9.77 -18.08
CA VAL A 12 -22.78 9.40 -16.68
C VAL A 12 -23.68 8.24 -16.27
N ASP A 13 -24.98 8.32 -16.59
CA ASP A 13 -25.94 7.24 -16.33
C ASP A 13 -25.53 5.94 -17.03
N LEU A 14 -25.08 6.03 -18.29
CA LEU A 14 -24.61 4.85 -19.01
C LEU A 14 -23.34 4.25 -18.41
N ARG A 15 -22.36 5.09 -18.02
CA ARG A 15 -21.14 4.62 -17.37
C ARG A 15 -21.46 3.84 -16.09
N GLU A 16 -22.38 4.35 -15.27
CA GLU A 16 -22.79 3.69 -14.03
C GLU A 16 -23.53 2.38 -14.29
N ARG A 17 -24.43 2.34 -15.28
CA ARG A 17 -25.09 1.09 -15.70
C ARG A 17 -24.10 0.02 -16.17
N ILE A 18 -23.04 0.42 -16.88
CA ILE A 18 -21.95 -0.49 -17.28
C ILE A 18 -21.23 -1.04 -16.03
N LEU A 19 -20.92 -0.18 -15.05
CA LEU A 19 -20.27 -0.60 -13.81
C LEU A 19 -21.15 -1.50 -12.95
N ASP A 20 -22.46 -1.24 -12.86
CA ASP A 20 -23.41 -2.10 -12.14
C ASP A 20 -23.46 -3.51 -12.72
N MET A 21 -23.55 -3.61 -14.05
CA MET A 21 -23.54 -4.91 -14.71
C MET A 21 -22.18 -5.61 -14.57
N ALA A 22 -21.08 -4.86 -14.64
CA ALA A 22 -19.75 -5.40 -14.44
C ALA A 22 -19.51 -5.91 -13.02
N GLU A 23 -19.99 -5.20 -11.99
CA GLU A 23 -19.93 -5.62 -10.59
C GLU A 23 -20.63 -6.96 -10.40
N SER A 24 -21.85 -7.11 -10.91
CA SER A 24 -22.59 -8.38 -10.89
C SER A 24 -21.83 -9.51 -11.60
N LEU A 25 -21.27 -9.26 -12.79
CA LEU A 25 -20.47 -10.26 -13.51
C LEU A 25 -19.20 -10.65 -12.75
N LEU A 26 -18.52 -9.69 -12.11
CA LEU A 26 -17.32 -9.95 -11.33
C LEU A 26 -17.64 -10.76 -10.07
N ALA A 27 -18.71 -10.44 -9.35
CA ALA A 27 -19.12 -11.17 -8.16
C ALA A 27 -19.53 -12.62 -8.49
N ASN A 28 -20.24 -12.83 -9.60
CA ASN A 28 -20.78 -14.14 -9.96
C ASN A 28 -19.81 -15.02 -10.75
N ARG A 29 -19.00 -14.43 -11.65
CA ARG A 29 -18.16 -15.18 -12.61
C ARG A 29 -16.67 -14.87 -12.49
N GLY A 30 -16.29 -13.97 -11.59
CA GLY A 30 -14.91 -13.54 -11.42
C GLY A 30 -14.34 -12.77 -12.62
N PHE A 31 -13.08 -12.39 -12.51
CA PHE A 31 -12.40 -11.57 -13.53
C PHE A 31 -12.25 -12.27 -14.90
N ARG A 32 -12.16 -13.60 -14.92
CA ARG A 32 -12.11 -14.37 -16.17
C ARG A 32 -13.44 -14.32 -16.92
N GLY A 33 -14.56 -14.33 -16.19
CA GLY A 33 -15.91 -14.25 -16.75
C GLY A 33 -16.33 -12.86 -17.22
N LEU A 34 -15.60 -11.81 -16.82
CA LEU A 34 -15.84 -10.45 -17.33
C LEU A 34 -15.43 -10.36 -18.80
N ASN A 35 -16.41 -10.25 -19.69
CA ASN A 35 -16.25 -10.16 -21.14
C ASN A 35 -16.96 -8.92 -21.68
N MET A 36 -16.27 -8.14 -22.52
CA MET A 36 -16.79 -6.89 -23.09
C MET A 36 -18.07 -7.08 -23.92
N GLN A 37 -18.18 -8.18 -24.67
CA GLN A 37 -19.35 -8.49 -25.48
C GLN A 37 -20.55 -8.80 -24.59
N VAL A 38 -20.39 -9.76 -23.67
CA VAL A 38 -21.45 -10.17 -22.73
C VAL A 38 -21.95 -8.96 -21.94
N LEU A 39 -21.04 -8.11 -21.48
CA LEU A 39 -21.38 -6.88 -20.78
C LEU A 39 -22.20 -5.93 -21.64
N SER A 40 -21.80 -5.70 -22.89
CA SER A 40 -22.51 -4.80 -23.81
C SER A 40 -23.92 -5.32 -24.12
N ASP A 41 -24.04 -6.63 -24.36
CA ASP A 41 -25.32 -7.30 -24.64
C ASP A 41 -26.28 -7.18 -23.45
N GLN A 42 -25.77 -7.39 -22.22
CA GLN A 42 -26.58 -7.29 -20.99
C GLN A 42 -27.00 -5.86 -20.63
N VAL A 43 -26.15 -4.87 -20.94
CA VAL A 43 -26.50 -3.45 -20.75
C VAL A 43 -27.44 -2.95 -21.85
N GLY A 44 -27.49 -3.63 -23.01
CA GLY A 44 -28.31 -3.28 -24.16
C GLY A 44 -27.67 -2.21 -25.06
N ILE A 45 -26.34 -2.23 -25.19
CA ILE A 45 -25.57 -1.27 -26.00
C ILE A 45 -24.65 -1.96 -27.00
N ALA A 46 -24.27 -1.25 -28.06
CA ALA A 46 -23.27 -1.73 -29.00
C ALA A 46 -21.91 -1.87 -28.32
N LYS A 47 -21.14 -2.91 -28.70
CA LYS A 47 -19.79 -3.16 -28.16
C LYS A 47 -18.86 -1.96 -28.29
N GLY A 48 -18.93 -1.24 -29.41
CA GLY A 48 -18.14 -0.04 -29.65
C GLY A 48 -18.42 1.06 -28.63
N THR A 49 -19.67 1.21 -28.19
CA THR A 49 -20.08 2.18 -27.16
C THR A 49 -19.39 1.90 -25.83
N THR A 50 -19.28 0.62 -25.43
CA THR A 50 -18.57 0.24 -24.19
C THR A 50 -17.11 0.67 -24.20
N TYR A 51 -16.43 0.57 -25.36
CA TYR A 51 -15.04 0.99 -25.51
C TYR A 51 -14.82 2.51 -25.44
N LEU A 52 -15.86 3.32 -25.62
CA LEU A 52 -15.79 4.77 -25.40
C LEU A 52 -15.61 5.11 -23.92
N TYR A 53 -16.14 4.26 -23.02
CA TYR A 53 -16.04 4.47 -21.57
C TYR A 53 -14.86 3.72 -20.95
N PHE A 54 -14.57 2.52 -21.44
CA PHE A 54 -13.54 1.66 -20.88
C PHE A 54 -12.71 0.96 -21.95
N ALA A 55 -11.40 1.24 -21.95
CA ALA A 55 -10.48 0.70 -22.94
C ALA A 55 -10.38 -0.83 -22.94
N ASN A 56 -10.63 -1.48 -21.79
CA ASN A 56 -10.57 -2.93 -21.64
C ASN A 56 -11.26 -3.37 -20.35
N LYS A 57 -11.40 -4.69 -20.17
CA LYS A 57 -12.04 -5.27 -18.97
C LYS A 57 -11.30 -4.97 -17.66
N GLN A 58 -9.98 -4.75 -17.69
CA GLN A 58 -9.20 -4.33 -16.52
C GLN A 58 -9.65 -2.93 -16.08
N ALA A 59 -9.81 -1.99 -17.01
CA ALA A 59 -10.29 -0.64 -16.73
C ALA A 59 -11.71 -0.65 -16.14
N ILE A 60 -12.58 -1.55 -16.60
CA ILE A 60 -13.91 -1.75 -16.02
C ILE A 60 -13.81 -2.25 -14.58
N ALA A 61 -13.03 -3.31 -14.34
CA ALA A 61 -12.88 -3.86 -12.99
C ALA A 61 -12.22 -2.88 -12.00
N VAL A 62 -11.25 -2.08 -12.47
CA VAL A 62 -10.71 -0.95 -11.70
C VAL A 62 -11.80 0.08 -11.43
N GLY A 63 -12.62 0.44 -12.43
CA GLY A 63 -13.73 1.38 -12.27
C GLY A 63 -14.76 0.95 -11.21
N VAL A 64 -15.06 -0.35 -11.11
CA VAL A 64 -15.93 -0.89 -10.05
C VAL A 64 -15.31 -0.67 -8.67
N VAL A 65 -14.03 -0.97 -8.49
CA VAL A 65 -13.33 -0.80 -7.20
C VAL A 65 -13.13 0.68 -6.84
N ASP A 66 -12.81 1.52 -7.84
CA ASP A 66 -12.67 2.97 -7.72
C ASP A 66 -13.98 3.62 -7.24
N ARG A 67 -15.12 3.17 -7.77
CA ARG A 67 -16.46 3.58 -7.32
C ARG A 67 -16.71 3.26 -5.85
N ILE A 68 -16.37 2.05 -5.42
CA ILE A 68 -16.48 1.65 -4.00
C ILE A 68 -15.62 2.56 -3.13
N PHE A 69 -14.38 2.83 -3.55
CA PHE A 69 -13.48 3.70 -2.81
C PHE A 69 -14.02 5.13 -2.68
N HIS A 70 -14.56 5.71 -3.74
CA HIS A 70 -15.17 7.05 -3.71
C HIS A 70 -16.35 7.14 -2.74
N ARG A 71 -17.21 6.11 -2.68
CA ARG A 71 -18.29 6.04 -1.68
C ARG A 71 -17.74 6.01 -0.26
N VAL A 72 -16.70 5.20 0.00
CA VAL A 72 -16.08 5.13 1.33
C VAL A 72 -15.48 6.47 1.74
N LEU A 73 -14.78 7.16 0.83
CA LEU A 73 -14.26 8.51 1.13
C LEU A 73 -15.37 9.49 1.47
N HIS A 74 -16.46 9.49 0.70
CA HIS A 74 -17.60 10.34 0.97
C HIS A 74 -18.15 10.09 2.38
N ASP A 75 -18.41 8.83 2.73
CA ASP A 75 -18.98 8.48 4.03
C ASP A 75 -18.03 8.82 5.19
N LEU A 76 -16.72 8.62 4.99
CA LEU A 76 -15.70 9.05 5.97
C LEU A 76 -15.65 10.56 6.12
N SER A 77 -15.82 11.33 5.05
CA SER A 77 -15.86 12.80 5.10
C SER A 77 -17.08 13.30 5.88
N VAL A 78 -18.23 12.63 5.75
CA VAL A 78 -19.44 12.92 6.51
C VAL A 78 -19.21 12.67 8.00
N ILE A 79 -18.59 11.54 8.37
CA ILE A 79 -18.24 11.25 9.77
C ILE A 79 -17.23 12.27 10.30
N ALA A 80 -16.22 12.63 9.50
CA ALA A 80 -15.21 13.61 9.86
C ALA A 80 -15.81 15.00 10.11
N ALA A 81 -16.89 15.38 9.43
CA ALA A 81 -17.60 16.64 9.64
C ALA A 81 -18.64 16.60 10.78
N GLY A 82 -18.78 15.46 11.48
CA GLY A 82 -19.76 15.27 12.55
C GLY A 82 -19.51 16.15 13.80
N PRO A 83 -20.53 16.35 14.63
CA PRO A 83 -20.45 17.23 15.81
C PRO A 83 -19.70 16.62 17.00
N GLN A 84 -19.32 15.34 16.94
CA GLN A 84 -18.63 14.65 18.03
C GLN A 84 -17.19 15.15 18.21
N THR A 85 -16.58 14.79 19.34
CA THR A 85 -15.17 15.13 19.60
C THR A 85 -14.26 14.56 18.49
N PRO A 86 -13.11 15.19 18.19
CA PRO A 86 -12.16 14.66 17.22
C PRO A 86 -11.77 13.19 17.48
N ARG A 87 -11.65 12.81 18.75
CA ARG A 87 -11.34 11.43 19.15
C ARG A 87 -12.45 10.45 18.79
N ASP A 88 -13.70 10.81 19.04
CA ASP A 88 -14.85 9.96 18.75
C ASP A 88 -15.08 9.84 17.25
N ARG A 89 -14.90 10.95 16.51
CA ARG A 89 -14.90 10.94 15.04
C ARG A 89 -13.82 10.00 14.50
N LEU A 90 -12.57 10.11 14.96
CA LEU A 90 -11.49 9.21 14.53
C LEU A 90 -11.80 7.75 14.85
N THR A 91 -12.31 7.45 16.05
CA THR A 91 -12.69 6.07 16.43
C THR A 91 -13.78 5.54 15.50
N THR A 92 -14.80 6.34 15.22
CA THR A 92 -15.89 5.99 14.30
C THR A 92 -15.37 5.80 12.87
N MET A 93 -14.50 6.68 12.39
CA MET A 93 -13.91 6.59 11.05
C MET A 93 -13.04 5.34 10.88
N LEU A 94 -12.26 4.94 11.90
CA LEU A 94 -11.43 3.73 11.86
C LEU A 94 -12.28 2.45 11.79
N SER A 95 -13.38 2.37 12.53
CA SER A 95 -14.31 1.25 12.38
C SER A 95 -15.04 1.31 11.03
N ALA A 96 -15.53 2.49 10.64
CA ALA A 96 -16.30 2.68 9.41
C ALA A 96 -15.50 2.34 8.15
N ARG A 97 -14.21 2.69 8.08
CA ARG A 97 -13.38 2.40 6.90
C ARG A 97 -13.24 0.89 6.61
N VAL A 98 -13.33 0.06 7.66
CA VAL A 98 -13.32 -1.40 7.58
C VAL A 98 -14.72 -1.91 7.20
N MET A 99 -15.74 -1.49 7.95
CA MET A 99 -17.11 -1.98 7.80
C MET A 99 -17.76 -1.60 6.48
N LEU A 100 -17.56 -0.36 5.99
CA LEU A 100 -18.08 0.07 4.70
C LEU A 100 -17.48 -0.75 3.55
N ARG A 101 -16.18 -1.04 3.62
CA ARG A 101 -15.49 -1.86 2.60
C ARG A 101 -15.91 -3.31 2.69
N HIS A 102 -16.07 -3.87 3.89
CA HIS A 102 -16.62 -5.21 4.07
C HIS A 102 -18.00 -5.33 3.41
N ARG A 103 -18.94 -4.43 3.73
CA ARG A 103 -20.28 -4.42 3.13
C ARG A 103 -20.24 -4.31 1.61
N ALA A 104 -19.36 -3.46 1.08
CA ALA A 104 -19.24 -3.24 -0.36
C ALA A 104 -18.61 -4.42 -1.11
N LEU A 105 -17.77 -5.24 -0.45
CA LEU A 105 -16.96 -6.26 -1.13
C LEU A 105 -17.27 -7.69 -0.72
N SER A 106 -18.03 -7.92 0.35
CA SER A 106 -18.34 -9.26 0.86
C SER A 106 -19.13 -10.10 -0.14
N HIS A 107 -19.98 -9.45 -0.96
CA HIS A 107 -20.79 -10.13 -1.98
C HIS A 107 -19.96 -10.76 -3.12
N PHE A 108 -18.69 -10.37 -3.29
CA PHE A 108 -17.77 -11.05 -4.22
C PHE A 108 -17.37 -12.44 -3.71
N GLY A 109 -17.46 -12.68 -2.39
CA GLY A 109 -17.08 -13.94 -1.75
C GLY A 109 -15.74 -14.47 -2.24
N LYS A 110 -15.73 -15.71 -2.73
CA LYS A 110 -14.52 -16.38 -3.27
C LYS A 110 -13.91 -15.72 -4.50
N GLN A 111 -14.64 -14.85 -5.20
CA GLN A 111 -14.11 -14.13 -6.38
C GLN A 111 -13.29 -12.91 -6.00
N LEU A 112 -13.38 -12.42 -4.76
CA LEU A 112 -12.71 -11.20 -4.35
C LEU A 112 -11.21 -11.26 -4.57
N GLN A 113 -10.52 -12.26 -4.00
CA GLN A 113 -9.07 -12.37 -4.13
C GLN A 113 -8.60 -12.51 -5.59
N PRO A 114 -9.15 -13.44 -6.41
CA PRO A 114 -8.81 -13.51 -7.83
C PRO A 114 -9.03 -12.22 -8.62
N VAL A 115 -10.12 -11.48 -8.33
CA VAL A 115 -10.39 -10.19 -8.98
C VAL A 115 -9.35 -9.16 -8.56
N MET A 116 -9.06 -9.04 -7.27
CA MET A 116 -8.07 -8.10 -6.75
C MET A 116 -6.66 -8.39 -7.26
N ASP A 117 -6.29 -9.65 -7.39
CA ASP A 117 -5.00 -10.08 -7.96
C ASP A 117 -4.88 -9.69 -9.43
N ALA A 118 -5.94 -9.94 -10.22
CA ALA A 118 -5.94 -9.66 -11.65
C ALA A 118 -5.81 -8.17 -11.97
N ILE A 119 -6.38 -7.29 -11.12
CA ILE A 119 -6.32 -5.84 -11.32
C ILE A 119 -5.18 -5.16 -10.57
N ARG A 120 -4.45 -5.88 -9.70
CA ARG A 120 -3.40 -5.32 -8.83
C ARG A 120 -2.40 -4.40 -9.55
N PRO A 121 -1.88 -4.74 -10.75
CA PRO A 121 -0.94 -3.85 -11.45
C PRO A 121 -1.59 -2.53 -11.89
N ALA A 122 -2.82 -2.59 -12.40
CA ALA A 122 -3.57 -1.41 -12.83
C ALA A 122 -3.99 -0.56 -11.62
N LEU A 123 -4.33 -1.21 -10.51
CA LEU A 123 -4.80 -0.59 -9.28
C LEU A 123 -3.68 0.12 -8.49
N HIS A 124 -2.40 -0.17 -8.74
CA HIS A 124 -1.28 0.45 -7.98
C HIS A 124 -1.30 1.98 -8.04
N ARG A 125 -1.58 2.57 -9.22
CA ARG A 125 -1.66 4.04 -9.37
C ARG A 125 -2.83 4.64 -8.58
N TYR A 126 -3.97 3.95 -8.59
CA TYR A 126 -5.18 4.34 -7.86
C TYR A 126 -4.99 4.20 -6.35
N ARG A 127 -4.41 3.09 -5.88
CA ARG A 127 -4.15 2.82 -4.45
C ARG A 127 -3.37 3.92 -3.75
N GLN A 128 -2.33 4.45 -4.38
CA GLN A 128 -1.52 5.51 -3.75
C GLN A 128 -2.33 6.80 -3.60
N ARG A 129 -3.02 7.22 -4.66
CA ARG A 129 -3.89 8.40 -4.63
C ARG A 129 -4.99 8.25 -3.60
N HIS A 130 -5.71 7.14 -3.64
CA HIS A 130 -6.78 6.79 -2.71
C HIS A 130 -6.31 6.80 -1.26
N ARG A 131 -5.18 6.16 -0.94
CA ARG A 131 -4.64 6.18 0.42
C ARG A 131 -4.33 7.60 0.87
N HIS A 132 -3.76 8.43 0.00
CA HIS A 132 -3.48 9.83 0.32
C HIS A 132 -4.76 10.65 0.55
N GLU A 133 -5.79 10.47 -0.28
CA GLU A 133 -7.09 11.13 -0.11
C GLU A 133 -7.77 10.70 1.20
N GLU A 134 -7.77 9.40 1.51
CA GLU A 134 -8.31 8.89 2.77
C GLU A 134 -7.52 9.44 3.97
N ALA A 135 -6.19 9.38 3.91
CA ALA A 135 -5.33 9.90 4.97
C ALA A 135 -5.52 11.41 5.19
N ALA A 136 -5.80 12.19 4.14
CA ALA A 136 -6.06 13.61 4.26
C ALA A 136 -7.32 13.91 5.08
N ILE A 137 -8.39 13.11 4.92
CA ILE A 137 -9.62 13.25 5.72
C ILE A 137 -9.32 13.00 7.21
N PHE A 138 -8.59 11.92 7.52
CA PHE A 138 -8.16 11.62 8.90
C PHE A 138 -7.24 12.70 9.46
N ALA A 139 -6.28 13.18 8.66
CA ALA A 139 -5.32 14.19 9.05
C ALA A 139 -6.03 15.50 9.45
N GLY A 140 -7.08 15.90 8.74
CA GLY A 140 -7.88 17.07 9.11
C GLY A 140 -8.48 16.96 10.53
N VAL A 141 -8.99 15.79 10.91
CA VAL A 141 -9.52 15.57 12.27
C VAL A 141 -8.41 15.51 13.31
N VAL A 142 -7.24 14.95 12.97
CA VAL A 142 -6.06 14.95 13.86
C VAL A 142 -5.56 16.37 14.10
N GLU A 143 -5.45 17.18 13.05
CA GLU A 143 -5.05 18.58 13.12
C GLU A 143 -6.02 19.40 13.97
N GLU A 144 -7.32 19.22 13.75
CA GLU A 144 -8.35 19.85 14.56
C GLU A 144 -8.18 19.50 16.04
N GLY A 145 -8.05 18.20 16.37
CA GLY A 145 -7.89 17.77 17.75
C GLY A 145 -6.60 18.25 18.41
N CYS A 146 -5.51 18.43 17.66
CA CYS A 146 -4.27 19.05 18.15
C CYS A 146 -4.46 20.54 18.47
N ARG A 147 -5.35 21.23 17.74
CA ARG A 147 -5.65 22.65 17.94
C ARG A 147 -6.68 22.89 19.05
N THR A 148 -7.70 22.05 19.15
CA THR A 148 -8.89 22.32 19.99
C THR A 148 -8.93 21.51 21.28
N SER A 149 -8.23 20.38 21.37
CA SER A 149 -8.34 19.48 22.52
C SER A 149 -7.06 19.43 23.35
N ALA A 150 -7.21 19.45 24.68
CA ALA A 150 -6.13 19.09 25.61
C ALA A 150 -5.76 17.59 25.54
N PHE A 151 -6.52 16.80 24.77
CA PHE A 151 -6.36 15.36 24.67
C PHE A 151 -5.35 14.92 23.63
N PHE A 152 -5.05 15.72 22.60
CA PHE A 152 -4.07 15.31 21.60
C PHE A 152 -2.72 15.92 21.93
N ARG A 153 -1.68 15.09 21.97
CA ARG A 153 -0.30 15.58 21.97
C ARG A 153 0.01 16.27 20.64
N ARG A 154 1.13 17.01 20.57
CA ARG A 154 1.62 17.54 19.28
C ARG A 154 2.01 16.36 18.38
N LEU A 155 1.27 16.21 17.28
CA LEU A 155 1.42 15.13 16.31
C LEU A 155 1.67 15.73 14.93
N ASP A 156 2.30 14.95 14.04
CA ASP A 156 2.23 15.20 12.60
C ASP A 156 0.91 14.60 12.10
N PRO A 157 -0.05 15.42 11.61
CA PRO A 157 -1.39 14.92 11.27
C PRO A 157 -1.37 13.89 10.16
N MET A 158 -0.58 14.12 9.10
CA MET A 158 -0.52 13.23 7.94
C MET A 158 0.16 11.90 8.26
N ARG A 159 1.30 11.94 8.98
CA ARG A 159 1.98 10.70 9.41
C ARG A 159 1.14 9.89 10.38
N THR A 160 0.43 10.57 11.28
CA THR A 160 -0.48 9.91 12.23
C THR A 160 -1.63 9.24 11.49
N ALA A 161 -2.27 9.95 10.55
CA ALA A 161 -3.30 9.38 9.71
C ALA A 161 -2.79 8.14 8.95
N LEU A 162 -1.67 8.26 8.23
CA LEU A 162 -1.08 7.12 7.50
C LEU A 162 -0.79 5.92 8.41
N ALA A 163 -0.25 6.15 9.62
CA ALA A 163 0.00 5.09 10.59
C ALA A 163 -1.30 4.40 11.04
N MET A 164 -2.36 5.17 11.30
CA MET A 164 -3.68 4.60 11.60
C MET A 164 -4.21 3.78 10.43
N LEU A 165 -4.08 4.28 9.20
CA LEU A 165 -4.53 3.56 8.01
C LEU A 165 -3.79 2.23 7.87
N TRP A 166 -2.45 2.22 7.98
CA TRP A 166 -1.67 0.99 7.90
C TRP A 166 -1.99 0.00 9.01
N ALA A 167 -2.24 0.48 10.22
CA ALA A 167 -2.58 -0.38 11.34
C ALA A 167 -3.87 -1.19 11.08
N THR A 168 -4.88 -0.60 10.45
CA THR A 168 -6.15 -1.31 10.18
C THR A 168 -6.22 -1.97 8.80
N ASP A 169 -5.17 -1.88 7.95
CA ASP A 169 -5.19 -2.47 6.60
C ASP A 169 -5.36 -4.00 6.63
N ALA A 170 -4.86 -4.67 7.67
CA ALA A 170 -5.00 -6.12 7.85
C ALA A 170 -6.47 -6.59 7.98
N LEU A 171 -7.38 -5.69 8.37
CA LEU A 171 -8.81 -5.98 8.51
C LEU A 171 -9.60 -5.70 7.22
N LEU A 172 -8.96 -5.18 6.17
CA LEU A 172 -9.66 -4.86 4.94
C LEU A 172 -9.92 -6.13 4.12
N PRO A 173 -11.04 -6.21 3.38
CA PRO A 173 -11.43 -7.42 2.65
C PRO A 173 -10.36 -8.00 1.71
N SER A 174 -9.49 -7.17 1.14
CA SER A 174 -8.41 -7.63 0.26
C SER A 174 -7.26 -8.34 0.97
N TYR A 175 -7.18 -8.25 2.29
CA TYR A 175 -6.17 -8.92 3.12
C TYR A 175 -6.71 -10.14 3.86
N LEU A 176 -8.03 -10.31 3.87
CA LEU A 176 -8.71 -11.43 4.51
C LEU A 176 -8.81 -12.63 3.55
N SER A 177 -8.73 -13.83 4.12
CA SER A 177 -9.15 -15.06 3.45
C SER A 177 -10.67 -15.08 3.25
N ALA A 178 -11.14 -15.98 2.39
CA ALA A 178 -12.58 -16.15 2.17
C ALA A 178 -13.33 -16.55 3.45
N ASN A 179 -12.69 -17.29 4.36
CA ASN A 179 -13.28 -17.70 5.63
C ASN A 179 -13.37 -16.51 6.60
N GLU A 180 -12.27 -15.78 6.77
CA GLU A 180 -12.25 -14.59 7.64
C GLU A 180 -13.26 -13.53 7.17
N LEU A 181 -13.42 -13.36 5.85
CA LEU A 181 -14.39 -12.42 5.28
C LEU A 181 -15.84 -12.71 5.71
N THR A 182 -16.18 -13.96 6.06
CA THR A 182 -17.53 -14.34 6.50
C THR A 182 -17.79 -14.06 7.98
N ASP A 183 -16.76 -13.92 8.80
CA ASP A 183 -16.88 -13.68 10.24
C ASP A 183 -16.94 -12.17 10.55
N LEU A 184 -18.04 -11.54 10.11
CA LEU A 184 -18.27 -10.12 10.34
C LEU A 184 -18.20 -9.72 11.84
N PRO A 185 -18.77 -10.49 12.79
CA PRO A 185 -18.66 -10.17 14.22
C PRO A 185 -17.22 -10.11 14.73
N ALA A 186 -16.35 -11.02 14.29
CA ALA A 186 -14.93 -10.99 14.65
C ALA A 186 -14.23 -9.76 14.07
N ILE A 187 -14.48 -9.44 12.80
CA ILE A 187 -13.90 -8.25 12.16
C ILE A 187 -14.36 -6.96 12.86
N GLU A 188 -15.64 -6.85 13.21
CA GLU A 188 -16.19 -5.70 13.92
C GLU A 188 -15.55 -5.54 15.31
N THR A 189 -15.40 -6.65 16.03
CA THR A 189 -14.75 -6.68 17.34
C THR A 189 -13.29 -6.22 17.26
N GLU A 190 -12.52 -6.77 16.33
CA GLU A 190 -11.11 -6.42 16.14
C GLU A 190 -10.94 -4.98 15.67
N ALA A 191 -11.79 -4.51 14.74
CA ALA A 191 -11.80 -3.13 14.29
C ALA A 191 -12.11 -2.16 15.44
N GLY A 192 -13.07 -2.49 16.30
CA GLY A 192 -13.39 -1.70 17.49
C GLY A 192 -12.24 -1.63 18.48
N ALA A 193 -11.62 -2.79 18.78
CA ALA A 193 -10.48 -2.87 19.71
C ALA A 193 -9.27 -2.07 19.21
N LEU A 194 -8.93 -2.23 17.93
CA LEU A 194 -7.81 -1.52 17.30
C LEU A 194 -8.09 -0.01 17.20
N SER A 195 -9.32 0.38 16.86
CA SER A 195 -9.72 1.79 16.82
C SER A 195 -9.59 2.45 18.19
N ALA A 196 -10.08 1.78 19.24
CA ALA A 196 -9.96 2.27 20.62
C ALA A 196 -8.50 2.37 21.10
N LEU A 197 -7.65 1.42 20.70
CA LEU A 197 -6.22 1.44 21.02
C LEU A 197 -5.52 2.63 20.34
N LEU A 198 -5.72 2.79 19.02
CA LEU A 198 -5.10 3.84 18.22
C LEU A 198 -5.52 5.23 18.69
N THR A 199 -6.81 5.46 19.01
CA THR A 199 -7.26 6.78 19.46
C THR A 199 -6.92 7.08 20.91
N ARG A 200 -6.77 6.05 21.76
CA ARG A 200 -6.22 6.22 23.13
C ARG A 200 -4.75 6.64 23.11
N GLY A 201 -3.98 6.13 22.15
CA GLY A 201 -2.55 6.47 21.98
C GLY A 201 -2.27 7.92 21.53
N LEU A 202 -3.30 8.70 21.18
CA LEU A 202 -3.16 10.12 20.82
C LEU A 202 -3.07 11.04 22.05
N GLY A 203 -3.46 10.50 23.21
CA GLY A 203 -3.37 11.13 24.53
C GLY A 203 -1.98 11.68 24.87
N PRO A 204 -1.87 12.57 25.87
CA PRO A 204 -0.60 12.83 26.52
C PRO A 204 0.02 11.50 26.97
N ILE A 205 1.33 11.34 26.79
CA ILE A 205 2.06 10.25 27.42
C ILE A 205 2.06 10.58 28.92
N GLY A 206 1.06 10.12 29.65
CA GLY A 206 1.16 10.08 31.11
C GLY A 206 2.42 9.30 31.45
N SER A 207 3.25 9.84 32.36
CA SER A 207 4.47 9.20 32.85
C SER A 207 4.20 7.71 32.96
N ALA A 208 4.84 6.90 32.10
CA ALA A 208 4.66 5.47 32.12
C ALA A 208 4.74 5.05 33.59
N PRO A 209 3.84 4.20 34.10
CA PRO A 209 3.99 3.70 35.45
C PRO A 209 5.40 3.12 35.48
N THR A 210 6.31 3.76 36.21
CA THR A 210 7.67 3.26 36.39
C THR A 210 7.46 1.82 36.78
N ILE A 211 7.87 0.89 35.92
CA ILE A 211 7.90 -0.51 36.27
C ILE A 211 8.89 -0.51 37.42
N ARG A 212 8.37 -0.41 38.64
CA ARG A 212 9.13 -0.54 39.86
C ARG A 212 9.56 -1.98 39.79
N GLU A 213 10.74 -2.22 39.24
CA GLU A 213 11.41 -3.51 39.34
C GLU A 213 11.24 -3.90 40.81
N LYS A 214 10.41 -4.92 41.06
CA LYS A 214 10.38 -5.56 42.36
C LYS A 214 11.80 -6.05 42.54
N SER A 215 12.55 -5.31 43.34
CA SER A 215 13.91 -5.60 43.76
C SER A 215 13.99 -7.09 44.00
N ARG A 216 14.69 -7.79 43.09
CA ARG A 216 14.93 -9.23 43.22
C ARG A 216 15.49 -9.47 44.63
N PRO A 217 15.01 -10.46 45.38
CA PRO A 217 15.58 -10.75 46.69
C PRO A 217 17.07 -11.04 46.51
N LYS A 218 17.92 -10.31 47.26
CA LYS A 218 19.37 -10.55 47.33
C LYS A 218 19.60 -12.01 47.69
N ARG A 219 19.91 -12.85 46.69
CA ARG A 219 20.50 -14.17 46.93
C ARG A 219 21.84 -13.92 47.61
N ARG A 220 21.95 -14.28 48.89
CA ARG A 220 23.22 -14.48 49.59
C ARG A 220 23.97 -15.62 48.87
N GLY A 221 24.78 -15.24 47.88
CA GLY A 221 25.73 -16.12 47.21
C GLY A 221 27.13 -15.82 47.74
N ARG A 222 27.74 -16.85 48.35
CA ARG A 222 29.12 -16.87 48.83
C ARG A 222 30.10 -16.28 47.81
N ALA A 223 30.98 -15.43 48.30
CA ALA A 223 32.15 -14.95 47.60
C ALA A 223 33.01 -16.13 47.12
N THR A 224 33.29 -16.18 45.83
CA THR A 224 34.51 -16.80 45.28
C THR A 224 35.01 -15.93 44.14
N SER A 225 36.31 -15.68 44.19
CA SER A 225 37.09 -14.73 43.43
C SER A 225 37.11 -15.00 41.93
N GLY A 226 37.23 -13.93 41.13
CA GLY A 226 37.41 -14.03 39.69
C GLY A 226 37.77 -12.68 39.06
N LEU A 227 39.06 -12.35 39.13
CA LEU A 227 39.74 -11.29 38.39
C LEU A 227 39.40 -11.29 36.89
N ILE A 228 38.96 -10.15 36.32
CA ILE A 228 39.34 -9.71 34.96
C ILE A 228 39.45 -8.17 34.91
N VAL A 229 40.71 -7.72 34.98
CA VAL A 229 41.38 -6.61 34.28
C VAL A 229 40.52 -5.49 33.65
N ALA A 230 40.62 -4.30 34.23
CA ALA A 230 40.38 -3.02 33.57
C ALA A 230 41.73 -2.38 33.21
N ALA A 231 42.01 -2.15 31.93
CA ALA A 231 43.04 -1.23 31.44
C ALA A 231 42.95 -1.05 29.92
N LEU A 232 43.44 0.10 29.46
CA LEU A 232 43.58 0.61 28.07
C LEU A 232 42.37 1.41 27.58
N GLY A 233 42.44 2.71 27.36
CA GLY A 233 43.57 3.62 27.38
C GLY A 233 43.10 4.92 26.72
N ALA A 234 43.17 6.02 27.47
CA ALA A 234 43.04 7.35 26.91
C ALA A 234 44.25 7.63 26.00
N LEU A 235 44.02 7.83 24.71
CA LEU A 235 45.00 8.42 23.82
C LEU A 235 44.41 9.68 23.20
N SER A 236 44.99 10.80 23.61
CA SER A 236 44.84 12.13 23.05
C SER A 236 45.15 12.11 21.56
N TRP A 237 44.22 12.59 20.74
CA TRP A 237 44.48 12.99 19.36
C TRP A 237 44.27 14.50 19.26
N VAL A 238 45.39 15.23 19.34
CA VAL A 238 45.47 16.61 18.85
C VAL A 238 45.53 16.49 17.32
N GLY A 239 44.39 16.68 16.68
CA GLY A 239 44.26 16.77 15.23
C GLY A 239 44.19 18.22 14.79
N ALA A 240 45.10 18.61 13.89
CA ALA A 240 45.16 19.90 13.20
C ALA A 240 43.81 20.29 12.55
N PRO A 241 43.55 21.60 12.30
CA PRO A 241 42.32 22.02 11.65
C PRO A 241 42.24 21.40 10.25
N ALA A 242 41.29 20.50 10.05
CA ALA A 242 40.93 20.04 8.73
C ALA A 242 40.30 21.23 7.99
N GLU A 243 41.05 21.80 7.03
CA GLU A 243 40.47 22.67 6.02
C GLU A 243 39.30 21.93 5.38
N THR A 244 38.10 22.44 5.64
CA THR A 244 36.88 21.92 5.03
C THR A 244 36.93 22.34 3.57
N VAL A 245 37.40 21.44 2.71
CA VAL A 245 37.22 21.59 1.26
C VAL A 245 35.71 21.57 1.03
N ALA A 246 35.13 22.77 0.84
CA ALA A 246 33.74 22.93 0.46
C ALA A 246 33.54 22.20 -0.87
N GLN A 247 32.87 21.06 -0.84
CA GLN A 247 32.36 20.44 -2.05
C GLN A 247 31.35 21.40 -2.67
N PRO A 248 31.42 21.68 -3.99
CA PRO A 248 30.44 22.53 -4.63
C PRO A 248 29.06 21.94 -4.37
N GLU A 249 28.14 22.77 -3.88
CA GLU A 249 26.74 22.41 -3.72
C GLU A 249 26.22 21.90 -5.06
N GLN A 250 26.17 20.58 -5.22
CA GLN A 250 25.41 19.97 -6.29
C GLN A 250 23.97 20.35 -6.01
N SER A 251 23.47 21.32 -6.78
CA SER A 251 22.07 21.73 -6.75
C SER A 251 21.22 20.48 -6.92
N ARG A 252 20.66 19.97 -5.83
CA ARG A 252 19.76 18.81 -5.84
C ARG A 252 18.47 19.28 -6.50
N ARG A 253 18.44 19.19 -7.83
CA ARG A 253 17.23 19.45 -8.61
C ARG A 253 16.17 18.45 -8.13
N ILE A 254 14.97 18.96 -7.86
CA ILE A 254 13.80 18.14 -7.54
C ILE A 254 13.58 17.16 -8.70
N MET A 255 13.49 15.87 -8.35
CA MET A 255 13.29 14.77 -9.30
C MET A 255 12.08 15.04 -10.19
N SER A 256 12.27 15.05 -11.50
CA SER A 256 11.18 15.19 -12.45
C SER A 256 10.54 13.82 -12.75
N VAL A 257 9.36 13.83 -13.39
CA VAL A 257 8.74 12.59 -13.86
C VAL A 257 9.63 11.86 -14.87
N ASP A 258 10.42 12.59 -15.65
CA ASP A 258 11.31 12.00 -16.65
C ASP A 258 12.50 11.26 -16.02
N ASP A 259 12.92 11.67 -14.82
CA ASP A 259 13.97 10.97 -14.07
C ASP A 259 13.56 9.54 -13.71
N ARG A 260 12.24 9.26 -13.62
CA ARG A 260 11.66 7.91 -13.45
C ARG A 260 12.26 6.90 -14.46
N PHE A 261 12.50 7.32 -15.70
CA PHE A 261 12.96 6.45 -16.78
C PHE A 261 14.48 6.25 -16.77
N ARG A 262 15.22 7.06 -16.02
CA ARG A 262 16.65 6.89 -15.78
C ARG A 262 16.94 5.95 -14.62
N PHE A 263 15.93 5.57 -13.84
CA PHE A 263 16.10 4.61 -12.77
C PHE A 263 16.38 3.21 -13.31
N VAL A 264 17.33 2.60 -12.62
CA VAL A 264 17.70 1.21 -12.81
C VAL A 264 17.13 0.46 -11.62
N GLU A 265 16.15 -0.40 -11.87
CA GLU A 265 15.52 -1.18 -10.81
C GLU A 265 16.22 -2.54 -10.68
N ALA A 266 16.79 -2.81 -9.51
CA ALA A 266 17.37 -4.10 -9.17
C ALA A 266 16.31 -4.94 -8.43
N GLY A 267 16.12 -6.19 -8.86
CA GLY A 267 15.11 -7.08 -8.28
C GLY A 267 15.52 -8.54 -8.30
N SER A 268 14.84 -9.34 -7.46
CA SER A 268 15.02 -10.78 -7.34
C SER A 268 16.47 -11.23 -7.04
N PRO A 269 17.14 -10.70 -5.99
CA PRO A 269 18.49 -11.14 -5.65
C PRO A 269 18.49 -12.57 -5.12
N LEU A 270 19.40 -13.39 -5.62
CA LEU A 270 19.72 -14.74 -5.15
C LEU A 270 21.19 -14.79 -4.77
N ILE A 271 21.49 -15.32 -3.58
CA ILE A 271 22.86 -15.49 -3.09
C ILE A 271 23.28 -16.93 -3.33
N SER A 272 24.51 -17.16 -3.83
CA SER A 272 25.06 -18.51 -3.98
C SER A 272 25.20 -19.22 -2.62
N PRO A 273 25.14 -20.56 -2.55
CA PRO A 273 25.23 -21.30 -1.28
C PRO A 273 26.52 -21.04 -0.47
N ASP A 274 27.61 -20.68 -1.15
CA ASP A 274 28.91 -20.31 -0.56
C ASP A 274 29.00 -18.83 -0.17
N GLY A 275 27.94 -18.04 -0.39
CA GLY A 275 27.87 -16.62 -0.05
C GLY A 275 28.74 -15.70 -0.91
N ARG A 276 29.38 -16.19 -1.98
CA ARG A 276 30.36 -15.43 -2.77
C ARG A 276 29.75 -14.60 -3.91
N TRP A 277 28.55 -14.95 -4.37
CA TRP A 277 27.92 -14.36 -5.54
C TRP A 277 26.48 -13.95 -5.29
N VAL A 278 26.06 -12.86 -5.93
CA VAL A 278 24.67 -12.41 -6.02
C VAL A 278 24.25 -12.39 -7.48
N LEU A 279 23.24 -13.18 -7.82
CA LEU A 279 22.52 -13.08 -9.08
C LEU A 279 21.33 -12.15 -8.86
N TYR A 280 21.17 -11.13 -9.69
CA TYR A 280 20.03 -10.22 -9.61
C TYR A 280 19.60 -9.79 -11.01
N THR A 281 18.37 -9.32 -11.12
CA THR A 281 17.88 -8.75 -12.39
C THR A 281 17.96 -7.24 -12.33
N GLN A 282 18.39 -6.63 -13.42
CA GLN A 282 18.37 -5.19 -13.62
C GLN A 282 17.32 -4.87 -14.70
N THR A 283 16.31 -4.10 -14.32
CA THR A 283 15.29 -3.60 -15.24
C THR A 283 15.63 -2.16 -15.65
N ARG A 284 15.60 -1.88 -16.95
CA ARG A 284 15.64 -0.53 -17.51
C ARG A 284 14.41 -0.30 -18.39
N LEU A 285 13.87 0.92 -18.35
CA LEU A 285 12.75 1.35 -19.18
C LEU A 285 13.30 2.16 -20.36
N ASP A 286 13.02 1.71 -21.58
CA ASP A 286 13.31 2.45 -22.80
C ASP A 286 12.04 3.17 -23.24
N LEU A 287 12.03 4.50 -23.07
CA LEU A 287 10.88 5.34 -23.40
C LEU A 287 10.65 5.43 -24.92
N ALA A 288 11.73 5.46 -25.71
CA ALA A 288 11.65 5.62 -27.15
C ALA A 288 11.03 4.39 -27.82
N GLU A 289 11.36 3.20 -27.32
CA GLU A 289 10.79 1.95 -27.83
C GLU A 289 9.53 1.49 -27.08
N ASN A 290 9.14 2.17 -25.99
CA ASN A 290 8.11 1.73 -25.06
C ASN A 290 8.30 0.27 -24.59
N LYS A 291 9.55 -0.09 -24.27
CA LYS A 291 9.94 -1.46 -23.89
C LYS A 291 10.60 -1.50 -22.52
N ARG A 292 10.33 -2.58 -21.80
CA ARG A 292 11.04 -2.94 -20.56
C ARG A 292 12.13 -3.95 -20.90
N ARG A 293 13.39 -3.59 -20.67
CA ARG A 293 14.53 -4.51 -20.84
C ARG A 293 14.95 -5.03 -19.47
N VAL A 294 15.00 -6.36 -19.35
CA VAL A 294 15.44 -7.04 -18.14
C VAL A 294 16.72 -7.80 -18.46
N THR A 295 17.78 -7.54 -17.70
CA THR A 295 19.07 -8.21 -17.86
C THR A 295 19.44 -8.87 -16.55
N THR A 296 19.88 -10.11 -16.62
CA THR A 296 20.39 -10.84 -15.45
C THR A 296 21.87 -10.52 -15.25
N TRP A 297 22.22 -10.13 -14.04
CA TRP A 297 23.55 -9.75 -13.62
C TRP A 297 24.04 -10.69 -12.51
N LEU A 298 25.32 -11.00 -12.56
CA LEU A 298 26.04 -11.70 -11.49
C LEU A 298 27.09 -10.75 -10.93
N SER A 299 27.19 -10.65 -9.60
CA SER A 299 28.19 -9.80 -8.94
C SER A 299 28.75 -10.47 -7.69
N SER A 300 30.02 -10.20 -7.39
CA SER A 300 30.67 -10.70 -6.18
C SER A 300 30.16 -9.97 -4.93
N THR A 301 29.98 -10.70 -3.83
CA THR A 301 29.61 -10.12 -2.52
C THR A 301 30.74 -9.33 -1.86
N GLN A 302 31.99 -9.44 -2.35
CA GLN A 302 33.17 -8.80 -1.76
C GLN A 302 33.51 -7.42 -2.37
N GLY A 303 32.60 -6.82 -3.14
CA GLY A 303 32.72 -5.44 -3.59
C GLY A 303 33.75 -5.18 -4.71
N ARG A 304 34.43 -6.21 -5.24
CA ARG A 304 35.26 -6.06 -6.45
C ARG A 304 34.38 -6.14 -7.69
N VAL A 305 34.36 -5.03 -8.43
CA VAL A 305 33.55 -4.79 -9.63
C VAL A 305 33.95 -5.73 -10.76
N THR A 306 33.36 -6.91 -10.80
CA THR A 306 33.24 -7.73 -12.01
C THR A 306 31.78 -8.06 -12.18
N SER A 307 31.02 -7.11 -12.71
CA SER A 307 29.64 -7.29 -13.12
C SER A 307 29.62 -7.70 -14.59
N SER A 308 29.22 -8.93 -14.90
CA SER A 308 29.03 -9.39 -16.28
C SER A 308 27.55 -9.67 -16.54
N SER A 309 27.00 -9.15 -17.64
CA SER A 309 25.64 -9.47 -18.08
C SER A 309 25.57 -10.91 -18.58
N CYS A 310 24.71 -11.73 -17.96
CA CYS A 310 24.47 -13.08 -18.42
C CYS A 310 23.40 -13.05 -19.52
N CYS A 311 23.79 -13.08 -20.79
CA CYS A 311 22.85 -13.21 -21.90
C CYS A 311 22.23 -14.61 -21.87
N ALA A 312 20.94 -14.71 -21.56
CA ALA A 312 20.20 -15.97 -21.68
C ALA A 312 20.09 -16.37 -23.15
N ALA A 313 20.63 -17.54 -23.48
CA ALA A 313 20.61 -18.15 -24.81
C ALA A 313 19.17 -18.37 -25.30
N ARG A 314 18.97 -18.20 -26.61
CA ARG A 314 17.74 -18.51 -27.33
C ARG A 314 17.31 -19.94 -27.02
N VAL A 315 16.08 -20.11 -26.55
CA VAL A 315 15.36 -21.40 -26.60
C VAL A 315 15.13 -21.70 -28.08
N ALA A 316 16.01 -22.51 -28.66
CA ALA A 316 15.83 -23.05 -29.99
C ALA A 316 14.78 -24.16 -29.94
N GLU A 317 13.67 -23.95 -30.66
CA GLU A 317 12.69 -24.97 -31.01
C GLU A 317 13.41 -26.14 -31.70
N ARG A 318 13.51 -27.29 -31.02
CA ARG A 318 13.70 -28.57 -31.71
C ARG A 318 12.36 -28.99 -32.31
N ARG A 319 12.10 -28.53 -33.54
CA ARG A 319 11.37 -29.31 -34.53
C ARG A 319 12.30 -30.44 -34.99
N THR A 320 11.98 -31.67 -34.68
CA THR A 320 12.42 -32.84 -35.46
C THR A 320 11.17 -33.56 -35.95
N ARG A 321 10.85 -33.35 -37.22
CA ARG A 321 10.10 -34.28 -38.07
C ARG A 321 11.10 -34.91 -39.04
N GLY A 322 11.03 -36.23 -39.21
CA GLY A 322 11.41 -36.90 -40.46
C GLY A 322 12.67 -37.76 -40.39
N GLY A 323 12.45 -39.06 -40.14
CA GLY A 323 13.38 -40.18 -40.25
C GLY A 323 12.63 -41.42 -39.84
#